data_AF-A0A6I5CDA4-F1
#
_entry.id   AF-A0A6I5CDA4-F1
#
_cell.length_a   1.000
_cell.length_b   1.000
_cell.length_c   1.000
_cell.angle_alpha   90.00
_cell.angle_beta   90.00
_cell.angle_gamma   90.00
#
_symmetry.space_group_name_H-M   'P 1'
#
loop_
_entity.id
_entity.type
_entity.pdbx_description
1 polymer ?
#
loop_
_entity_poly.entity_id
_entity_poly.type
_entity_poly.pdbx_seq_one_letter_code
_entity_poly.pdbx_strand_id
1 'polypeptide(L)'
;MGDARIAPARSASPGSPGSPGERSGPGGRGGATSRRAAAGAVWYLRAVAFVNFLSAVWVSLGQDVRRHNQENLFTPYLLTAGFASGVFAAFLAVTMRRRKRAAWILNLGLSAPFLGLFAVAMTLPEIRGFAQNWVSLVLTAAFVAALLLGRREFYAKGDRANPKLAALVATAGLPAASLLAALLVTVTNQAPDAARSTWPERWHYGTLRLVSVAAPEARFPAIATPPWADVSVNVLSTALVLAVLYAAFRSRRAVDPLTEDDEKRLRELLDRHGERDSLGYFALRREKSVVWSPTGKAAVAYRVVGGVSLASGDPLGDPEAWPGAIGPWLAGARAHGWIPAVMGAGEEAGTVYARHGLDALELGDEAVVEVADFTLEGRAMRTVRQAHNRVRRAGYTVRVRRHEDIPADEMASLVRRADDWRDGPTERGFSMALGRLGDPADGRCVMLECHDAHGVLRALLSFVPWGPHGLSLDLMRRDRDAENGLMEFMVIELLGRAREVRVTQVSLNFAMFRSVF
;
A
#
# COMPACT_ATOMS: atom_id res chain seq x y z
N MET A 1 40.85 33.79 -16.74
CA MET A 1 40.83 35.05 -17.53
C MET A 1 39.92 34.79 -18.71
N GLY A 2 38.76 35.46 -18.76
CA GLY A 2 37.69 35.21 -19.74
C GLY A 2 36.33 35.13 -19.06
N ASP A 3 35.76 36.29 -18.76
CA ASP A 3 34.38 36.45 -18.30
C ASP A 3 33.39 36.06 -19.40
N ALA A 4 32.50 35.10 -19.11
CA ALA A 4 31.28 34.88 -19.88
C ALA A 4 30.07 35.12 -18.96
N ARG A 5 29.39 36.23 -19.24
CA ARG A 5 28.25 36.79 -18.50
C ARG A 5 27.04 35.85 -18.60
N ILE A 6 26.52 35.44 -17.45
CA ILE A 6 25.21 34.80 -17.31
C ILE A 6 24.14 35.88 -17.51
N ALA A 7 23.27 35.71 -18.50
CA ALA A 7 22.13 36.59 -18.73
C ALA A 7 21.09 36.41 -17.61
N PRO A 8 20.49 37.50 -17.06
CA PRO A 8 19.49 37.38 -16.01
C PRO A 8 18.16 36.88 -16.58
N ALA A 9 17.52 35.99 -15.81
CA ALA A 9 16.18 35.49 -16.07
C ALA A 9 15.20 36.65 -16.29
N ARG A 10 14.43 36.58 -17.39
CA ARG A 10 13.33 37.52 -17.65
C ARG A 10 12.27 37.36 -16.56
N SER A 11 12.13 38.40 -15.75
CA SER A 11 11.02 38.62 -14.84
C SER A 11 9.70 38.66 -15.61
N ALA A 12 8.82 37.70 -15.34
CA ALA A 12 7.42 37.78 -15.77
C ALA A 12 6.69 38.85 -14.92
N SER A 13 6.17 39.88 -15.59
CA SER A 13 5.33 40.91 -14.98
C SER A 13 3.98 40.32 -14.54
N PRO A 14 3.37 40.83 -13.44
CA PRO A 14 2.11 40.31 -12.93
C PRO A 14 0.93 40.79 -13.79
N GLY A 15 0.27 39.85 -14.46
CA GLY A 15 -1.02 40.09 -15.11
C GLY A 15 -2.11 40.41 -14.09
N SER A 16 -2.97 41.36 -14.44
CA SER A 16 -4.10 41.85 -13.64
C SER A 16 -5.11 40.76 -13.25
N PRO A 17 -5.88 40.94 -12.16
CA PRO A 17 -6.80 39.93 -11.67
C PRO A 17 -8.03 39.86 -12.57
N GLY A 18 -8.03 38.88 -13.47
CA GLY A 18 -9.24 38.43 -14.14
C GLY A 18 -10.25 37.89 -13.12
N SER A 19 -11.47 38.38 -13.21
CA SER A 19 -12.70 37.95 -12.51
C SER A 19 -12.79 36.43 -12.27
N PRO A 20 -13.36 35.98 -11.13
CA PRO A 20 -13.45 34.56 -10.78
C PRO A 20 -14.48 33.85 -11.66
N GLY A 21 -14.04 33.42 -12.85
CA GLY A 21 -14.74 32.43 -13.66
C GLY A 21 -14.69 31.07 -12.96
N GLU A 22 -15.87 30.49 -12.76
CA GLU A 22 -16.11 29.19 -12.14
C GLU A 22 -15.15 28.10 -12.67
N ARG A 23 -14.16 27.72 -11.86
CA ARG A 23 -13.40 26.48 -12.07
C ARG A 23 -14.25 25.30 -11.61
N SER A 24 -15.18 24.88 -12.45
CA SER A 24 -15.87 23.60 -12.33
C SER A 24 -15.02 22.50 -12.97
N GLY A 25 -13.98 22.05 -12.26
CA GLY A 25 -13.38 20.76 -12.59
C GLY A 25 -14.45 19.66 -12.49
N PRO A 26 -14.52 18.69 -13.42
CA PRO A 26 -15.49 17.60 -13.34
C PRO A 26 -15.03 16.58 -12.29
N GLY A 27 -15.15 16.94 -11.00
CA GLY A 27 -14.44 16.24 -9.92
C GLY A 27 -15.08 16.39 -8.55
N GLY A 28 -16.22 15.74 -8.34
CA GLY A 28 -16.76 15.51 -6.99
C GLY A 28 -18.28 15.38 -6.99
N ARG A 29 -18.80 14.15 -7.01
CA ARG A 29 -20.26 13.88 -7.02
C ARG A 29 -20.97 14.24 -5.69
N GLY A 30 -20.34 14.99 -4.79
CA GLY A 30 -20.92 15.51 -3.56
C GLY A 30 -20.65 17.01 -3.41
N GLY A 31 -21.69 17.78 -3.09
CA GLY A 31 -21.54 19.20 -2.74
C GLY A 31 -20.64 19.39 -1.52
N ALA A 32 -20.15 20.62 -1.28
CA ALA A 32 -19.29 20.94 -0.14
C ALA A 32 -19.87 20.43 1.20
N THR A 33 -21.20 20.47 1.35
CA THR A 33 -21.94 19.93 2.50
C THR A 33 -21.76 18.43 2.69
N SER A 34 -21.81 17.63 1.61
CA SER A 34 -21.60 16.17 1.65
C SER A 34 -20.19 15.83 2.16
N ARG A 35 -19.18 16.55 1.65
CA ARG A 35 -17.78 16.38 2.08
C ARG A 35 -17.58 16.74 3.56
N ARG A 36 -18.14 17.87 4.01
CA ARG A 36 -18.08 18.30 5.41
C ARG A 36 -18.81 17.33 6.34
N ALA A 37 -20.00 16.87 5.97
CA ALA A 37 -20.77 15.90 6.74
C ALA A 37 -20.01 14.57 6.91
N ALA A 38 -19.45 14.05 5.81
CA ALA A 38 -18.65 12.83 5.87
C ALA A 38 -17.37 13.00 6.71
N ALA A 39 -16.72 14.17 6.65
CA ALA A 39 -15.58 14.48 7.52
C ALA A 39 -16.00 14.58 9.00
N GLY A 40 -17.16 15.18 9.28
CA GLY A 40 -17.75 15.25 10.62
C GLY A 40 -18.00 13.87 11.23
N ALA A 41 -18.58 12.94 10.45
CA ALA A 41 -18.77 11.56 10.90
C ALA A 41 -17.45 10.85 11.24
N VAL A 42 -16.39 11.07 10.45
CA VAL A 42 -15.05 10.52 10.73
C VAL A 42 -14.44 11.14 12.00
N TRP A 43 -14.59 12.46 12.18
CA TRP A 43 -14.09 13.15 13.36
C TRP A 43 -14.82 12.75 14.64
N TYR A 44 -16.14 12.53 14.56
CA TYR A 44 -16.92 11.97 15.66
C TYR A 44 -16.35 10.62 16.12
N LEU A 45 -16.13 9.67 15.20
CA LEU A 45 -15.56 8.37 15.54
C LEU A 45 -14.15 8.46 16.13
N ARG A 46 -13.33 9.41 15.67
CA ARG A 46 -12.00 9.68 16.27
C ARG A 46 -12.11 10.21 17.69
N ALA A 47 -13.02 11.14 17.93
CA ALA A 47 -13.25 11.69 19.26
C ALA A 47 -13.76 10.59 20.22
N VAL A 48 -14.74 9.78 19.79
CA VAL A 48 -15.25 8.63 20.56
C VAL A 48 -14.12 7.64 20.84
N ALA A 49 -13.29 7.30 19.85
CA ALA A 49 -12.14 6.42 20.05
C ALA A 49 -11.16 7.00 21.09
N PHE A 50 -10.82 8.27 20.97
CA PHE A 50 -9.94 8.97 21.91
C PHE A 50 -10.49 8.93 23.34
N VAL A 51 -11.77 9.28 23.53
CA VAL A 51 -12.40 9.26 24.86
C VAL A 51 -12.49 7.84 25.41
N ASN A 52 -12.78 6.83 24.60
CA ASN A 52 -12.78 5.43 25.04
C ASN A 52 -11.38 4.97 25.49
N PHE A 53 -10.32 5.33 24.76
CA PHE A 53 -8.95 5.04 25.18
C PHE A 53 -8.56 5.78 26.45
N LEU A 54 -8.91 7.06 26.55
CA LEU A 54 -8.65 7.87 27.74
C LEU A 54 -9.37 7.27 28.96
N SER A 55 -10.62 6.85 28.79
CA SER A 55 -11.43 6.17 29.82
C SER A 55 -10.88 4.80 30.22
N ALA A 56 -10.16 4.12 29.32
CA ALA A 56 -9.54 2.84 29.61
C ALA A 56 -8.25 2.99 30.45
N VAL A 57 -7.49 4.06 30.24
CA VAL A 57 -6.22 4.33 30.94
C VAL A 57 -6.43 5.09 32.25
N TRP A 58 -7.40 6.00 32.28
CA TRP A 58 -7.68 6.82 33.45
C TRP A 58 -8.84 6.23 34.26
N VAL A 59 -8.52 5.59 35.40
CA VAL A 59 -9.48 4.84 36.22
C VAL A 59 -10.69 5.67 36.65
N SER A 60 -10.51 6.89 37.16
CA SER A 60 -11.62 7.74 37.59
C SER A 60 -12.53 8.17 36.43
N LEU A 61 -11.96 8.64 35.31
CA LEU A 61 -12.73 8.96 34.11
C LEU A 61 -13.47 7.74 33.56
N GLY A 62 -12.82 6.57 33.56
CA GLY A 62 -13.45 5.32 33.16
C GLY A 62 -14.58 4.89 34.08
N GLN A 63 -14.48 5.14 35.39
CA GLN A 63 -15.60 4.92 36.31
C GLN A 63 -16.72 5.92 36.09
N ASP A 64 -16.43 7.20 35.83
CA ASP A 64 -17.44 8.19 35.49
C ASP A 64 -18.19 7.79 34.21
N VAL A 65 -17.49 7.47 33.11
CA VAL A 65 -18.18 7.10 31.86
C VAL A 65 -18.96 5.78 32.02
N ARG A 66 -18.48 4.82 32.83
CA ARG A 66 -19.24 3.59 33.16
C ARG A 66 -20.48 3.89 34.00
N ARG A 67 -20.38 4.78 35.00
CA ARG A 67 -21.51 5.23 35.81
C ARG A 67 -22.57 5.92 34.96
N HIS A 68 -22.13 6.66 33.96
CA HIS A 68 -22.96 7.31 32.95
C HIS A 68 -23.49 6.37 31.85
N ASN A 69 -23.26 5.06 31.99
CA ASN A 69 -23.76 4.00 31.13
C ASN A 69 -24.47 2.90 31.96
N GLN A 70 -24.84 3.22 33.20
CA GLN A 70 -25.56 2.37 34.14
C GLN A 70 -26.90 3.03 34.51
N GLU A 71 -27.90 2.20 34.80
CA GLU A 71 -29.27 2.62 35.18
C GLU A 71 -29.97 3.45 34.09
N ASN A 72 -30.17 4.75 34.33
CA ASN A 72 -30.96 5.66 33.49
C ASN A 72 -30.12 6.60 32.62
N LEU A 73 -28.79 6.47 32.64
CA LEU A 73 -27.85 7.32 31.91
C LEU A 73 -27.37 6.63 30.63
N PHE A 74 -27.47 7.34 29.50
CA PHE A 74 -27.11 6.85 28.17
C PHE A 74 -25.95 7.67 27.61
N THR A 75 -25.01 6.98 26.98
CA THR A 75 -23.88 7.59 26.27
C THR A 75 -24.16 7.72 24.76
N PRO A 76 -23.46 8.63 24.06
CA PRO A 76 -23.50 8.70 22.60
C PRO A 76 -23.05 7.38 21.95
N TYR A 77 -23.50 7.12 20.72
CA TYR A 77 -23.14 5.91 19.95
C TYR A 77 -21.63 5.57 20.02
N LEU A 78 -21.33 4.32 20.38
CA LEU A 78 -19.98 3.74 20.59
C LEU A 78 -19.14 4.31 21.75
N LEU A 79 -19.67 5.24 22.56
CA LEU A 79 -18.96 5.75 23.73
C LEU A 79 -19.27 4.87 24.97
N THR A 80 -18.55 3.78 25.16
CA THR A 80 -18.89 2.78 26.20
C THR A 80 -17.82 2.58 27.27
N ALA A 81 -16.73 3.37 27.25
CA ALA A 81 -15.60 3.27 28.17
C ALA A 81 -14.93 1.89 28.19
N GLY A 82 -14.31 1.52 27.07
CA GLY A 82 -13.54 0.29 26.98
C GLY A 82 -12.48 0.35 25.89
N PHE A 83 -11.38 -0.36 26.11
CA PHE A 83 -10.32 -0.46 25.11
C PHE A 83 -10.84 -1.08 23.80
N ALA A 84 -11.67 -2.12 23.90
CA ALA A 84 -12.29 -2.78 22.74
C ALA A 84 -13.18 -1.84 21.91
N SER A 85 -14.03 -1.01 22.56
CA SER A 85 -14.86 -0.03 21.85
C SER A 85 -14.04 1.14 21.29
N GLY A 86 -12.95 1.52 21.95
CA GLY A 86 -11.95 2.46 21.42
C GLY A 86 -11.31 1.95 20.14
N VAL A 87 -10.83 0.70 20.14
CA VAL A 87 -10.26 0.02 18.97
C VAL A 87 -11.29 -0.10 17.84
N PHE A 88 -12.53 -0.50 18.16
CA PHE A 88 -13.62 -0.62 17.19
C PHE A 88 -13.95 0.74 16.54
N ALA A 89 -14.13 1.80 17.35
CA ALA A 89 -14.38 3.15 16.86
C ALA A 89 -13.22 3.70 16.02
N ALA A 90 -11.96 3.47 16.44
CA ALA A 90 -10.77 3.86 15.69
C ALA A 90 -10.70 3.15 14.33
N PHE A 91 -10.99 1.85 14.30
CA PHE A 91 -11.03 1.07 13.07
C PHE A 91 -12.12 1.58 12.11
N LEU A 92 -13.33 1.84 12.62
CA LEU A 92 -14.40 2.44 11.83
C LEU A 92 -14.00 3.83 11.32
N ALA A 93 -13.33 4.65 12.12
CA ALA A 93 -12.82 5.95 11.68
C ALA A 93 -11.83 5.80 10.50
N VAL A 94 -10.92 4.82 10.55
CA VAL A 94 -9.95 4.55 9.49
C VAL A 94 -10.65 4.07 8.20
N THR A 95 -11.59 3.14 8.30
CA THR A 95 -12.31 2.60 7.13
C THR A 95 -13.30 3.60 6.52
N MET A 96 -13.95 4.41 7.34
CA MET A 96 -14.78 5.55 6.92
C MET A 96 -13.94 6.63 6.22
N ARG A 97 -12.73 6.93 6.72
CA ARG A 97 -11.76 7.82 6.04
C ARG A 97 -11.39 7.30 4.65
N ARG A 98 -11.26 5.97 4.50
CA ARG A 98 -11.04 5.30 3.20
C ARG A 98 -12.29 5.25 2.31
N ARG A 99 -13.37 5.96 2.68
CA ARG A 99 -14.61 6.11 1.91
C ARG A 99 -15.34 4.78 1.61
N LYS A 100 -15.12 3.73 2.40
CA LYS A 100 -15.67 2.39 2.15
C LYS A 100 -17.18 2.34 2.38
N ARG A 101 -17.94 1.95 1.35
CA ARG A 101 -19.40 1.87 1.42
C ARG A 101 -19.89 0.89 2.49
N ALA A 102 -19.21 -0.25 2.65
CA ALA A 102 -19.56 -1.24 3.67
C ALA A 102 -19.44 -0.68 5.11
N ALA A 103 -18.44 0.17 5.38
CA ALA A 103 -18.26 0.78 6.69
C ALA A 103 -19.37 1.80 6.99
N TRP A 104 -19.81 2.52 5.95
CA TRP A 104 -20.96 3.43 6.05
C TRP A 104 -22.25 2.66 6.30
N ILE A 105 -22.52 1.57 5.59
CA ILE A 105 -23.69 0.71 5.81
C ILE A 105 -23.68 0.15 7.24
N LEU A 106 -22.54 -0.37 7.70
CA LEU A 106 -22.41 -0.91 9.05
C LEU A 106 -22.67 0.16 10.11
N ASN A 107 -22.04 1.33 10.00
CA ASN A 107 -22.29 2.42 10.96
C ASN A 107 -23.75 2.85 10.94
N LEU A 108 -24.34 3.09 9.76
CA LEU A 108 -25.73 3.51 9.66
C LEU A 108 -26.68 2.45 10.21
N GLY A 109 -26.43 1.17 9.91
CA GLY A 109 -27.22 0.03 10.37
C GLY A 109 -27.13 -0.22 11.87
N LEU A 110 -26.05 0.21 12.53
CA LEU A 110 -25.92 0.14 13.99
C LEU A 110 -26.45 1.41 14.68
N SER A 111 -26.08 2.58 14.16
CA SER A 111 -26.40 3.87 14.79
C SER A 111 -27.86 4.29 14.62
N ALA A 112 -28.51 3.97 13.49
CA ALA A 112 -29.89 4.37 13.26
C ALA A 112 -30.89 3.61 14.16
N PRO A 113 -30.82 2.27 14.30
CA PRO A 113 -31.63 1.55 15.28
C PRO A 113 -31.32 1.97 16.72
N PHE A 114 -30.04 2.19 17.05
CA PHE A 114 -29.65 2.71 18.37
C PHE A 114 -30.29 4.07 18.66
N LEU A 115 -30.25 5.01 17.69
CA LEU A 115 -30.93 6.30 17.81
C LEU A 115 -32.45 6.15 17.98
N GLY A 116 -33.07 5.24 17.23
CA GLY A 116 -34.51 4.96 17.34
C GLY A 116 -34.89 4.42 18.72
N LEU A 117 -34.16 3.42 19.21
CA LEU A 117 -34.36 2.86 20.55
C LEU A 117 -34.14 3.92 21.64
N PHE A 118 -33.09 4.74 21.49
CA PHE A 118 -32.79 5.80 22.44
C PHE A 118 -33.87 6.91 22.43
N ALA A 119 -34.41 7.26 21.27
CA ALA A 119 -35.54 8.18 21.16
C ALA A 119 -36.81 7.63 21.82
N VAL A 120 -37.07 6.31 21.71
CA VAL A 120 -38.16 5.65 22.44
C VAL A 120 -37.89 5.66 23.95
N ALA A 121 -36.68 5.35 24.39
CA ALA A 121 -36.29 5.39 25.80
C ALA A 121 -36.49 6.80 26.41
N MET A 122 -36.27 7.86 25.63
CA MET A 122 -36.51 9.24 26.03
C MET A 122 -37.98 9.60 26.28
N THR A 123 -38.93 8.75 25.90
CA THR A 123 -40.35 8.93 26.29
C THR A 123 -40.58 8.61 27.77
N LEU A 124 -39.69 7.84 28.40
CA LEU A 124 -39.79 7.47 29.80
C LEU A 124 -39.37 8.66 30.69
N PRO A 125 -40.21 9.08 31.66
CA PRO A 125 -39.91 10.21 32.54
C PRO A 125 -38.59 10.09 33.31
N GLU A 126 -38.24 8.86 33.66
CA GLU A 126 -37.02 8.50 34.40
C GLU A 126 -35.75 8.79 33.59
N ILE A 127 -35.82 8.70 32.26
CA ILE A 127 -34.67 8.85 31.36
C ILE A 127 -34.56 10.30 30.87
N ARG A 128 -35.68 10.95 30.55
CA ARG A 128 -35.69 12.33 30.03
C ARG A 128 -35.25 13.40 31.04
N GLY A 129 -35.29 13.08 32.34
CA GLY A 129 -34.94 14.00 33.43
C GLY A 129 -33.45 14.38 33.48
N PHE A 130 -32.60 13.61 32.82
CA PHE A 130 -31.15 13.84 32.81
C PHE A 130 -30.73 14.67 31.59
N ALA A 131 -30.16 15.86 31.82
CA ALA A 131 -29.66 16.74 30.76
C ALA A 131 -28.61 16.07 29.86
N GLN A 132 -27.80 15.18 30.42
CA GLN A 132 -26.82 14.41 29.66
C GLN A 132 -27.44 13.52 28.59
N ASN A 133 -28.59 12.89 28.86
CA ASN A 133 -29.22 12.01 27.89
C ASN A 133 -29.62 12.82 26.64
N TRP A 134 -30.04 14.08 26.81
CA TRP A 134 -30.32 14.98 25.68
C TRP A 134 -29.08 15.29 24.86
N VAL A 135 -27.94 15.55 25.51
CA VAL A 135 -26.66 15.74 24.82
C VAL A 135 -26.27 14.49 24.03
N SER A 136 -26.38 13.30 24.64
CA SER A 136 -26.08 12.02 23.98
C SER A 136 -26.98 11.75 22.78
N LEU A 137 -28.28 12.06 22.90
CA LEU A 137 -29.25 11.93 21.82
C LEU A 137 -28.90 12.87 20.66
N VAL A 138 -28.61 14.14 20.94
CA VAL A 138 -28.24 15.14 19.93
C VAL A 138 -26.94 14.75 19.22
N LEU A 139 -25.92 14.32 19.94
CA LEU A 139 -24.65 13.88 19.34
C LEU A 139 -24.84 12.65 18.43
N THR A 140 -25.66 11.68 18.88
CA THR A 140 -25.98 10.49 18.09
C THR A 140 -26.82 10.85 16.85
N ALA A 141 -27.81 11.73 16.99
CA ALA A 141 -28.61 12.23 15.88
C ALA A 141 -27.76 13.00 14.87
N ALA A 142 -26.84 13.85 15.34
CA ALA A 142 -25.90 14.57 14.50
C ALA A 142 -24.97 13.62 13.73
N PHE A 143 -24.51 12.54 14.37
CA PHE A 143 -23.73 11.51 13.70
C PHE A 143 -24.53 10.79 12.60
N VAL A 144 -25.76 10.35 12.89
CA VAL A 144 -26.64 9.72 11.89
C VAL A 144 -26.95 10.68 10.74
N ALA A 145 -27.27 11.94 11.03
CA ALA A 145 -27.50 12.97 10.04
C ALA A 145 -26.25 13.19 9.16
N ALA A 146 -25.06 13.22 9.76
CA ALA A 146 -23.79 13.33 9.04
C ALA A 146 -23.55 12.14 8.09
N LEU A 147 -23.91 10.91 8.50
CA LEU A 147 -23.85 9.73 7.62
C LEU A 147 -24.84 9.81 6.46
N LEU A 148 -26.06 10.30 6.69
CA LEU A 148 -27.09 10.44 5.65
C LEU A 148 -26.74 11.54 4.64
N LEU A 149 -26.30 12.71 5.13
CA LEU A 149 -25.87 13.83 4.29
C LEU A 149 -24.58 13.53 3.52
N GLY A 150 -23.66 12.77 4.14
CA GLY A 150 -22.40 12.34 3.55
C GLY A 150 -22.48 11.08 2.68
N ARG A 151 -23.67 10.49 2.47
CA ARG A 151 -23.84 9.17 1.81
C ARG A 151 -23.14 9.03 0.46
N ARG A 152 -23.03 10.14 -0.30
CA ARG A 152 -22.42 10.14 -1.64
C ARG A 152 -20.89 10.06 -1.61
N GLU A 153 -20.26 10.39 -0.48
CA GLU A 153 -18.82 10.27 -0.32
C GLU A 153 -18.36 8.83 -0.08
N PHE A 154 -19.23 7.95 0.43
CA PHE A 154 -18.88 6.57 0.77
C PHE A 154 -19.12 5.62 -0.41
N TYR A 155 -18.45 5.90 -1.53
CA TYR A 155 -18.63 5.19 -2.79
C TYR A 155 -17.71 3.98 -2.97
N ALA A 156 -16.63 3.86 -2.19
CA ALA A 156 -15.59 2.88 -2.46
C ALA A 156 -16.12 1.46 -2.27
N LYS A 157 -16.09 0.68 -3.36
CA LYS A 157 -16.56 -0.70 -3.38
C LYS A 157 -15.56 -1.59 -2.63
N GLY A 158 -16.10 -2.47 -1.79
CA GLY A 158 -15.36 -3.57 -1.18
C GLY A 158 -15.28 -4.76 -2.14
N ASP A 159 -14.36 -5.69 -1.88
CA ASP A 159 -14.34 -6.96 -2.59
C ASP A 159 -15.55 -7.81 -2.17
N ARG A 160 -16.17 -8.51 -3.12
CA ARG A 160 -17.29 -9.44 -2.86
C ARG A 160 -16.86 -10.63 -1.99
N ALA A 161 -15.57 -10.99 -1.98
CA ALA A 161 -15.05 -12.08 -1.16
C ALA A 161 -14.87 -11.69 0.32
N ASN A 162 -14.69 -10.40 0.63
CA ASN A 162 -14.45 -9.92 1.99
C ASN A 162 -15.56 -10.25 3.00
N PRO A 163 -16.87 -10.08 2.70
CA PRO A 163 -17.91 -10.45 3.65
C PRO A 163 -17.94 -11.95 3.93
N LYS A 164 -17.63 -12.80 2.93
CA LYS A 164 -17.53 -14.26 3.12
C LYS A 164 -16.37 -14.63 4.05
N LEU A 165 -15.22 -14.01 3.86
CA LEU A 165 -14.07 -14.23 4.74
C LEU A 165 -14.35 -13.71 6.15
N ALA A 166 -14.94 -12.52 6.29
CA ALA A 166 -15.31 -11.98 7.59
C ALA A 166 -16.30 -12.88 8.32
N ALA A 167 -17.31 -13.41 7.60
CA ALA A 167 -18.24 -14.39 8.13
C ALA A 167 -17.50 -15.67 8.56
N LEU A 168 -16.60 -16.20 7.73
CA LEU A 168 -15.79 -17.39 8.07
C LEU A 168 -14.93 -17.17 9.32
N VAL A 169 -14.25 -16.02 9.41
CA VAL A 169 -13.42 -15.66 10.57
C VAL A 169 -14.29 -15.49 11.82
N ALA A 170 -15.49 -14.92 11.69
CA ALA A 170 -16.42 -14.79 12.81
C ALA A 170 -16.97 -16.15 13.24
N THR A 171 -17.41 -17.01 12.31
CA THR A 171 -18.03 -18.31 12.62
C THR A 171 -17.03 -19.33 13.13
N ALA A 172 -15.77 -19.30 12.67
CA ALA A 172 -14.71 -20.18 13.19
C ALA A 172 -14.06 -19.59 14.46
N GLY A 173 -13.87 -18.27 14.49
CA GLY A 173 -13.18 -17.58 15.58
C GLY A 173 -14.01 -17.44 16.86
N LEU A 174 -15.33 -17.26 16.76
CA LEU A 174 -16.20 -17.13 17.93
C LEU A 174 -16.25 -18.43 18.77
N PRO A 175 -16.46 -19.63 18.19
CA PRO A 175 -16.36 -20.88 18.93
C PRO A 175 -14.97 -21.09 19.53
N ALA A 176 -13.90 -20.87 18.76
CA ALA A 176 -12.52 -21.03 19.24
C ALA A 176 -12.23 -20.08 20.42
N ALA A 177 -12.61 -18.81 20.32
CA ALA A 177 -12.45 -17.84 21.40
C ALA A 177 -13.29 -18.21 22.63
N SER A 178 -14.53 -18.69 22.44
CA SER A 178 -15.41 -19.12 23.53
C SER A 178 -14.86 -20.33 24.28
N LEU A 179 -14.27 -21.29 23.57
CA LEU A 179 -13.66 -22.49 24.16
C LEU A 179 -12.37 -22.14 24.91
N LEU A 180 -11.55 -21.25 24.37
CA LEU A 180 -10.35 -20.73 25.05
C LEU A 180 -10.72 -19.94 26.31
N ALA A 181 -11.76 -19.11 26.25
CA ALA A 181 -12.28 -18.39 27.41
C ALA A 181 -12.79 -19.38 28.48
N ALA A 182 -13.53 -20.42 28.10
CA ALA A 182 -14.00 -21.46 29.02
C ALA A 182 -12.85 -22.24 29.67
N LEU A 183 -11.81 -22.58 28.90
CA LEU A 183 -10.60 -23.23 29.39
C LEU A 183 -9.88 -22.33 30.40
N LEU A 184 -9.70 -21.05 30.06
CA LEU A 184 -9.03 -20.10 30.94
C LEU A 184 -9.81 -19.91 32.25
N VAL A 185 -11.13 -19.75 32.18
CA VAL A 185 -12.01 -19.70 33.38
C VAL A 185 -11.90 -20.99 34.19
N THR A 186 -11.84 -22.15 33.54
CA THR A 186 -11.72 -23.45 34.21
C THR A 186 -10.41 -23.58 34.99
N VAL A 187 -9.28 -23.16 34.40
CA VAL A 187 -7.95 -23.26 35.03
C VAL A 187 -7.73 -22.20 36.10
N THR A 188 -8.43 -21.07 36.00
CA THR A 188 -8.20 -19.90 36.87
C THR A 188 -9.31 -19.65 37.89
N ASN A 189 -10.34 -20.51 37.97
CA ASN A 189 -11.42 -20.35 38.94
C ASN A 189 -10.91 -20.55 40.38
N GLN A 190 -10.97 -19.49 41.18
CA GLN A 190 -10.55 -19.44 42.58
C GLN A 190 -11.75 -19.40 43.54
N ALA A 191 -12.98 -19.63 43.05
CA ALA A 191 -14.16 -19.63 43.90
C ALA A 191 -14.04 -20.72 45.00
N PRO A 192 -14.45 -20.43 46.25
CA PRO A 192 -14.47 -21.43 47.33
C PRO A 192 -15.26 -22.69 46.96
N ASP A 193 -16.26 -22.53 46.10
CA ASP A 193 -17.15 -23.57 45.61
C ASP A 193 -16.91 -23.95 44.14
N ALA A 194 -15.69 -23.73 43.63
CA ALA A 194 -15.37 -23.94 42.21
C ALA A 194 -15.76 -25.35 41.69
N ALA A 195 -15.72 -26.37 42.56
CA ALA A 195 -16.12 -27.74 42.25
C ALA A 195 -17.62 -27.88 41.85
N ARG A 196 -18.48 -26.93 42.24
CA ARG A 196 -19.91 -26.91 41.90
C ARG A 196 -20.21 -26.30 40.53
N SER A 197 -19.25 -25.55 39.96
CA SER A 197 -19.43 -24.94 38.64
C SER A 197 -19.30 -26.00 37.53
N THR A 198 -20.34 -26.12 36.71
CA THR A 198 -20.38 -27.05 35.59
C THR A 198 -19.64 -26.48 34.37
N TRP A 199 -19.19 -27.34 33.45
CA TRP A 199 -18.54 -26.89 32.21
C TRP A 199 -19.42 -25.92 31.39
N PRO A 200 -20.74 -26.14 31.20
CA PRO A 200 -21.61 -25.20 30.50
C PRO A 200 -21.69 -23.82 31.17
N GLU A 201 -21.66 -23.74 32.51
CA GLU A 201 -21.67 -22.46 33.23
C GLU A 201 -20.36 -21.68 33.00
N ARG A 202 -19.22 -22.36 33.03
CA ARG A 202 -17.91 -21.73 32.75
C ARG A 202 -17.80 -21.26 31.30
N TRP A 203 -18.33 -22.03 30.36
CA TRP A 203 -18.42 -21.63 28.96
C TRP A 203 -19.39 -20.47 28.74
N HIS A 204 -20.54 -20.47 29.41
CA HIS A 204 -21.50 -19.37 29.36
C HIS A 204 -20.92 -18.08 29.96
N TYR A 205 -20.24 -18.17 31.11
CA TYR A 205 -19.51 -17.05 31.73
C TYR A 205 -18.43 -16.49 30.79
N GLY A 206 -17.56 -17.36 30.26
CA GLY A 206 -16.50 -16.96 29.33
C GLY A 206 -17.06 -16.32 28.04
N THR A 207 -18.15 -16.87 27.50
CA THR A 207 -18.83 -16.34 26.30
C THR A 207 -19.48 -14.98 26.57
N LEU A 208 -20.15 -14.82 27.71
CA LEU A 208 -20.69 -13.53 28.12
C LEU A 208 -19.59 -12.48 28.28
N ARG A 209 -18.42 -12.87 28.82
CA ARG A 209 -17.26 -11.97 28.96
C ARG A 209 -16.60 -11.61 27.64
N LEU A 210 -16.73 -12.45 26.60
CA LEU A 210 -16.30 -12.10 25.24
C LEU A 210 -17.15 -10.97 24.63
N VAL A 211 -18.45 -10.90 24.99
CA VAL A 211 -19.41 -9.96 24.38
C VAL A 211 -19.68 -8.74 25.29
N SER A 212 -19.59 -8.91 26.60
CA SER A 212 -19.88 -7.90 27.61
C SER A 212 -18.71 -7.70 28.57
N VAL A 213 -18.33 -6.44 28.78
CA VAL A 213 -17.34 -6.03 29.80
C VAL A 213 -17.90 -6.25 31.21
N ALA A 214 -19.23 -6.25 31.39
CA ALA A 214 -19.90 -6.56 32.64
C ALA A 214 -20.67 -7.88 32.51
N ALA A 215 -20.02 -9.00 32.82
CA ALA A 215 -20.77 -10.20 33.17
C ALA A 215 -21.32 -9.94 34.59
N PRO A 216 -22.63 -10.05 34.86
CA PRO A 216 -23.14 -9.86 36.20
C PRO A 216 -22.57 -10.96 37.09
N GLU A 217 -21.59 -10.62 37.94
CA GLU A 217 -20.96 -11.55 38.89
C GLU A 217 -22.02 -12.21 39.78
N ALA A 218 -23.12 -11.51 40.06
CA ALA A 218 -24.29 -12.01 40.76
C ALA A 218 -24.97 -13.25 40.11
N ARG A 219 -24.73 -13.49 38.82
CA ARG A 219 -25.34 -14.61 38.07
C ARG A 219 -24.48 -15.89 38.11
N PHE A 220 -23.23 -15.81 38.58
CA PHE A 220 -22.27 -16.92 38.60
C PHE A 220 -21.52 -17.02 39.94
N PRO A 221 -22.20 -17.33 41.05
CA PRO A 221 -21.61 -17.32 42.40
C PRO A 221 -20.49 -18.35 42.60
N ALA A 222 -20.44 -19.41 41.78
CA ALA A 222 -19.40 -20.46 41.83
C ALA A 222 -18.19 -20.18 40.91
N ILE A 223 -18.08 -18.97 40.34
CA ILE A 223 -17.00 -18.57 39.44
C ILE A 223 -16.38 -17.28 39.96
N ALA A 224 -15.10 -17.33 40.33
CA ALA A 224 -14.31 -16.17 40.68
C ALA A 224 -12.97 -16.25 39.93
N THR A 225 -12.78 -15.42 38.92
CA THR A 225 -11.55 -15.37 38.13
C THR A 225 -10.63 -14.25 38.61
N PRO A 226 -9.30 -14.45 38.59
CA PRO A 226 -8.37 -13.38 38.90
C PRO A 226 -8.43 -12.29 37.81
N PRO A 227 -8.18 -11.01 38.14
CA PRO A 227 -8.33 -9.90 37.19
C PRO A 227 -7.55 -10.07 35.87
N TRP A 228 -6.38 -10.70 35.90
CA TRP A 228 -5.57 -10.94 34.71
C TRP A 228 -6.22 -11.93 33.72
N ALA A 229 -7.00 -12.90 34.21
CA ALA A 229 -7.70 -13.86 33.36
C ALA A 229 -8.81 -13.16 32.59
N ASP A 230 -9.55 -12.26 33.25
CA ASP A 230 -10.57 -11.42 32.62
C ASP A 230 -9.98 -10.47 31.57
N VAL A 231 -8.83 -9.86 31.85
CA VAL A 231 -8.11 -9.04 30.86
C VAL A 231 -7.74 -9.89 29.64
N SER A 232 -7.28 -11.13 29.84
CA SER A 232 -6.89 -12.03 28.76
C SER A 232 -8.08 -12.41 27.86
N VAL A 233 -9.26 -12.68 28.44
CA VAL A 233 -10.50 -12.90 27.67
C VAL A 233 -10.88 -11.66 26.85
N ASN A 234 -10.75 -10.46 27.43
CA ASN A 234 -11.01 -9.21 26.72
C ASN A 234 -10.02 -8.95 25.57
N VAL A 235 -8.75 -9.30 25.75
CA VAL A 235 -7.73 -9.24 24.69
C VAL A 235 -8.07 -10.21 23.56
N LEU A 236 -8.48 -11.44 23.89
CA LEU A 236 -8.92 -12.43 22.90
C LEU A 236 -10.15 -11.96 22.11
N SER A 237 -11.14 -11.39 22.79
CA SER A 237 -12.32 -10.78 22.13
C SER A 237 -11.90 -9.63 21.20
N THR A 238 -11.04 -8.73 21.67
CA THR A 238 -10.54 -7.61 20.87
C THR A 238 -9.77 -8.09 19.64
N ALA A 239 -8.93 -9.11 19.78
CA ALA A 239 -8.18 -9.72 18.69
C ALA A 239 -9.12 -10.36 17.65
N LEU A 240 -10.18 -11.06 18.09
CA LEU A 240 -11.19 -11.63 17.20
C LEU A 240 -11.93 -10.54 16.42
N VAL A 241 -12.40 -9.49 17.11
CA VAL A 241 -13.06 -8.36 16.46
C VAL A 241 -12.14 -7.70 15.43
N LEU A 242 -10.88 -7.46 15.77
CA LEU A 242 -9.88 -6.93 14.85
C LEU A 242 -9.65 -7.86 13.64
N ALA A 243 -9.61 -9.17 13.84
CA ALA A 243 -9.45 -10.14 12.76
C ALA A 243 -10.65 -10.15 11.80
N VAL A 244 -11.88 -10.13 12.34
CA VAL A 244 -13.12 -10.04 11.55
C VAL A 244 -13.17 -8.73 10.77
N LEU A 245 -12.84 -7.61 11.42
CA LEU A 245 -12.78 -6.29 10.79
C LEU A 245 -11.70 -6.23 9.71
N TYR A 246 -10.51 -6.75 9.98
CA TYR A 246 -9.46 -6.86 8.97
C TYR A 246 -9.92 -7.69 7.77
N ALA A 247 -10.55 -8.85 7.99
CA ALA A 247 -11.11 -9.68 6.93
C ALA A 247 -12.22 -8.98 6.13
N ALA A 248 -13.10 -8.21 6.79
CA ALA A 248 -14.19 -7.48 6.16
C ALA A 248 -13.71 -6.30 5.29
N PHE A 249 -12.60 -5.65 5.68
CA PHE A 249 -12.16 -4.41 5.06
C PHE A 249 -10.77 -4.47 4.41
N ARG A 250 -10.15 -5.65 4.34
CA ARG A 250 -8.89 -5.84 3.61
C ARG A 250 -9.02 -5.32 2.18
N SER A 251 -8.00 -4.61 1.72
CA SER A 251 -7.94 -4.19 0.32
C SER A 251 -7.87 -5.43 -0.57
N ARG A 252 -8.56 -5.41 -1.73
CA ARG A 252 -8.37 -6.42 -2.77
C ARG A 252 -6.86 -6.52 -3.04
N ARG A 253 -6.29 -7.71 -2.83
CA ARG A 253 -4.85 -7.98 -2.99
C ARG A 253 -4.43 -8.08 -4.46
N ALA A 254 -5.38 -8.30 -5.36
CA ALA A 254 -5.11 -8.51 -6.77
C ALA A 254 -6.13 -7.73 -7.60
N VAL A 255 -5.65 -6.69 -8.27
CA VAL A 255 -6.15 -6.48 -9.63
C VAL A 255 -5.66 -7.69 -10.42
N ASP A 256 -6.46 -8.16 -11.37
CA ASP A 256 -6.14 -9.37 -12.13
C ASP A 256 -4.75 -9.18 -12.77
N PRO A 257 -3.79 -10.10 -12.55
CA PRO A 257 -2.44 -9.99 -13.09
C PRO A 257 -2.45 -9.81 -14.60
N LEU A 258 -1.35 -9.29 -15.15
CA LEU A 258 -1.13 -9.14 -16.58
C LEU A 258 -1.46 -10.44 -17.31
N THR A 259 -2.38 -10.38 -18.26
CA THR A 259 -2.71 -11.53 -19.11
C THR A 259 -1.69 -11.69 -20.23
N GLU A 260 -1.65 -12.86 -20.87
CA GLU A 260 -0.78 -13.08 -22.04
C GLU A 260 -1.11 -12.11 -23.19
N ASP A 261 -2.39 -11.84 -23.42
CA ASP A 261 -2.86 -10.86 -24.41
C ASP A 261 -2.42 -9.43 -24.06
N ASP A 262 -2.46 -9.06 -22.78
CA ASP A 262 -1.94 -7.77 -22.32
C ASP A 262 -0.43 -7.67 -22.52
N GLU A 263 0.33 -8.71 -22.16
CA GLU A 263 1.78 -8.76 -22.35
C GLU A 263 2.15 -8.60 -23.83
N LYS A 264 1.45 -9.32 -24.72
CA LYS A 264 1.64 -9.20 -26.17
C LYS A 264 1.40 -7.77 -26.66
N ARG A 265 0.28 -7.16 -26.28
CA ARG A 265 -0.06 -5.78 -26.69
C ARG A 265 0.89 -4.74 -26.11
N LEU A 266 1.41 -4.95 -24.90
CA LEU A 266 2.41 -4.07 -24.30
C LEU A 266 3.73 -4.15 -25.06
N ARG A 267 4.14 -5.35 -25.49
CA ARG A 267 5.31 -5.53 -26.37
C ARG A 267 5.13 -4.81 -27.70
N GLU A 268 3.93 -4.85 -28.31
CA GLU A 268 3.63 -4.08 -29.52
C GLU A 268 3.70 -2.54 -29.32
N LEU A 269 3.45 -2.04 -28.10
CA LEU A 269 3.68 -0.63 -27.77
C LEU A 269 5.17 -0.34 -27.57
N LEU A 270 5.90 -1.23 -26.89
CA LEU A 270 7.34 -1.11 -26.69
C LEU A 270 8.13 -1.16 -28.00
N ASP A 271 7.74 -2.02 -28.95
CA ASP A 271 8.39 -2.09 -30.25
C ASP A 271 8.20 -0.82 -31.09
N ARG A 272 7.11 -0.07 -30.86
CA ARG A 272 6.80 1.17 -31.59
C ARG A 272 7.26 2.45 -30.89
N HIS A 273 7.25 2.46 -29.56
CA HIS A 273 7.43 3.68 -28.75
C HIS A 273 8.44 3.51 -27.61
N GLY A 274 9.00 2.31 -27.43
CA GLY A 274 9.87 1.98 -26.29
C GLY A 274 11.22 2.69 -26.29
N GLU A 275 11.62 3.36 -27.38
CA GLU A 275 12.82 4.21 -27.41
C GLU A 275 12.73 5.43 -26.49
N ARG A 276 11.52 5.88 -26.15
CA ARG A 276 11.32 7.10 -25.35
C ARG A 276 11.54 6.90 -23.85
N ASP A 277 11.43 5.67 -23.37
CA ASP A 277 11.40 5.36 -21.94
C ASP A 277 12.27 4.13 -21.64
N SER A 278 13.39 4.38 -20.97
CA SER A 278 14.34 3.38 -20.48
C SER A 278 13.76 2.44 -19.43
N LEU A 279 12.67 2.83 -18.77
CA LEU A 279 11.99 2.04 -17.75
C LEU A 279 10.75 1.31 -18.29
N GLY A 280 10.35 1.58 -19.54
CA GLY A 280 9.12 1.06 -20.12
C GLY A 280 9.04 -0.47 -20.13
N TYR A 281 10.17 -1.16 -20.35
CA TYR A 281 10.21 -2.62 -20.40
C TYR A 281 9.78 -3.28 -19.07
N PHE A 282 10.02 -2.60 -17.94
CA PHE A 282 9.63 -3.13 -16.62
C PHE A 282 8.11 -3.25 -16.45
N ALA A 283 7.32 -2.59 -17.29
CA ALA A 283 5.86 -2.73 -17.30
C ALA A 283 5.38 -4.16 -17.59
N LEU A 284 6.22 -4.99 -18.23
CA LEU A 284 5.94 -6.40 -18.54
C LEU A 284 5.99 -7.33 -17.32
N ARG A 285 6.33 -6.81 -16.13
CA ARG A 285 6.32 -7.62 -14.91
C ARG A 285 4.92 -8.15 -14.60
N ARG A 286 4.77 -9.49 -14.58
CA ARG A 286 3.48 -10.20 -14.49
C ARG A 286 2.63 -9.90 -13.24
N GLU A 287 3.25 -9.44 -12.15
CA GLU A 287 2.52 -9.02 -10.94
C GLU A 287 1.79 -7.66 -11.10
N LYS A 288 2.03 -6.94 -12.19
CA LYS A 288 1.32 -5.71 -12.55
C LYS A 288 0.02 -6.06 -13.26
N SER A 289 -0.90 -5.12 -13.21
CA SER A 289 -2.10 -5.09 -14.03
C SER A 289 -2.01 -3.89 -14.95
N VAL A 290 -2.86 -3.84 -15.97
CA VAL A 290 -2.84 -2.79 -16.97
C VAL A 290 -4.19 -2.12 -17.11
N VAL A 291 -4.19 -0.80 -17.33
CA VAL A 291 -5.36 -0.06 -17.82
C VAL A 291 -5.01 0.53 -19.18
N TRP A 292 -5.75 0.11 -20.19
CA TRP A 292 -5.59 0.57 -21.57
C TRP A 292 -6.33 1.87 -21.82
N SER A 293 -5.79 2.70 -22.72
CA SER A 293 -6.56 3.76 -23.35
C SER A 293 -7.69 3.15 -24.22
N PRO A 294 -8.82 3.83 -24.41
CA PRO A 294 -9.89 3.36 -25.30
C PRO A 294 -9.41 3.08 -26.73
N THR A 295 -8.38 3.79 -27.19
CA THR A 295 -7.78 3.61 -28.52
C THR A 295 -6.79 2.44 -28.59
N GLY A 296 -6.39 1.87 -27.44
CA GLY A 296 -5.35 0.84 -27.35
C GLY A 296 -3.93 1.32 -27.64
N LYS A 297 -3.74 2.63 -27.87
CA LYS A 297 -2.44 3.24 -28.20
C LYS A 297 -1.59 3.59 -26.97
N ALA A 298 -2.17 3.52 -25.77
CA ALA A 298 -1.43 3.73 -24.54
C ALA A 298 -1.93 2.84 -23.40
N ALA A 299 -1.10 2.63 -22.39
CA ALA A 299 -1.42 1.79 -21.25
C ALA A 299 -0.71 2.24 -19.97
N VAL A 300 -1.43 2.22 -18.83
CA VAL A 300 -0.83 2.42 -17.50
C VAL A 300 -0.66 1.06 -16.83
N ALA A 301 0.59 0.65 -16.61
CA ALA A 301 0.92 -0.53 -15.80
C ALA A 301 0.98 -0.16 -14.32
N TYR A 302 0.27 -0.90 -13.47
CA TYR A 302 0.12 -0.55 -12.05
C TYR A 302 -0.10 -1.79 -11.18
N ARG A 303 -0.01 -1.61 -9.86
CA ARG A 303 -0.37 -2.64 -8.88
C ARG A 303 -1.06 -2.00 -7.69
N VAL A 304 -1.96 -2.73 -7.04
CA VAL A 304 -2.59 -2.29 -5.80
C VAL A 304 -1.92 -2.93 -4.59
N VAL A 305 -1.31 -2.11 -3.73
CA VAL A 305 -0.66 -2.55 -2.48
C VAL A 305 -1.13 -1.67 -1.33
N GLY A 306 -1.63 -2.26 -0.24
CA GLY A 306 -2.02 -1.51 0.97
C GLY A 306 -3.19 -0.52 0.81
N GLY A 307 -3.86 -0.51 -0.35
CA GLY A 307 -4.87 0.49 -0.72
C GLY A 307 -4.31 1.65 -1.55
N VAL A 308 -3.05 1.56 -2.00
CA VAL A 308 -2.44 2.44 -2.98
C VAL A 308 -2.45 1.74 -4.33
N SER A 309 -2.94 2.42 -5.36
CA SER A 309 -2.86 2.01 -6.76
C SER A 309 -1.60 2.65 -7.34
N LEU A 310 -0.49 1.90 -7.34
CA LEU A 310 0.84 2.38 -7.69
C LEU A 310 1.13 2.09 -9.17
N ALA A 311 1.16 3.11 -10.01
CA ALA A 311 1.65 3.03 -11.38
C ALA A 311 3.18 2.95 -11.41
N SER A 312 3.68 2.20 -12.40
CA SER A 312 5.09 1.93 -12.61
C SER A 312 5.60 2.79 -13.77
N GLY A 313 6.18 3.94 -13.44
CA GLY A 313 6.74 4.87 -14.42
C GLY A 313 5.69 5.49 -15.34
N ASP A 314 6.12 5.78 -16.56
CA ASP A 314 5.32 6.45 -17.57
C ASP A 314 4.25 5.51 -18.15
N PRO A 315 3.13 6.05 -18.67
CA PRO A 315 2.25 5.25 -19.50
C PRO A 315 3.01 4.77 -20.75
N LEU A 316 2.84 3.51 -21.13
CA LEU A 316 3.43 2.98 -22.36
C LEU A 316 2.65 3.49 -23.57
N GLY A 317 3.34 3.65 -24.69
CA GLY A 317 2.76 3.97 -25.99
C GLY A 317 2.80 5.45 -26.33
N ASP A 318 1.87 5.88 -27.17
CA ASP A 318 1.83 7.24 -27.73
C ASP A 318 1.47 8.29 -26.65
N PRO A 319 2.33 9.31 -26.40
CA PRO A 319 2.06 10.39 -25.45
C PRO A 319 0.73 11.11 -25.66
N GLU A 320 0.27 11.25 -26.92
CA GLU A 320 -1.03 11.86 -27.21
C GLU A 320 -2.19 11.02 -26.66
N ALA A 321 -2.00 9.71 -26.52
CA ALA A 321 -2.99 8.78 -26.00
C ALA A 321 -2.89 8.54 -24.48
N TRP A 322 -1.84 9.03 -23.80
CA TRP A 322 -1.64 8.86 -22.36
C TRP A 322 -2.83 9.36 -21.50
N PRO A 323 -3.42 10.55 -21.75
CA PRO A 323 -4.61 10.99 -21.00
C PRO A 323 -5.75 9.98 -21.06
N GLY A 324 -5.87 9.29 -22.21
CA GLY A 324 -6.86 8.24 -22.43
C GLY A 324 -6.67 7.01 -21.56
N ALA A 325 -5.46 6.70 -21.09
CA ALA A 325 -5.18 5.61 -20.15
C ALA A 325 -5.21 6.09 -18.69
N ILE A 326 -4.69 7.29 -18.41
CA ILE A 326 -4.63 7.88 -17.06
C ILE A 326 -6.04 8.12 -16.50
N GLY A 327 -6.97 8.65 -17.30
CA GLY A 327 -8.35 8.92 -16.88
C GLY A 327 -9.07 7.67 -16.35
N PRO A 328 -9.18 6.58 -17.14
CA PRO A 328 -9.74 5.31 -16.69
C PRO A 328 -9.02 4.71 -15.48
N TRP A 329 -7.68 4.81 -15.40
CA TRP A 329 -6.92 4.32 -14.25
C TRP A 329 -7.30 5.08 -12.96
N LEU A 330 -7.36 6.41 -13.00
CA LEU A 330 -7.81 7.24 -11.87
C LEU A 330 -9.27 6.99 -11.51
N ALA A 331 -10.14 6.76 -12.50
CA ALA A 331 -11.52 6.38 -12.27
C ALA A 331 -11.62 5.01 -11.58
N GLY A 332 -10.78 4.05 -11.96
CA GLY A 332 -10.64 2.75 -11.32
C GLY A 332 -10.16 2.85 -9.87
N ALA A 333 -9.11 3.63 -9.62
CA ALA A 333 -8.61 3.91 -8.28
C ALA A 333 -9.71 4.54 -7.41
N ARG A 334 -10.44 5.53 -7.94
CA ARG A 334 -11.57 6.16 -7.27
C ARG A 334 -12.68 5.14 -6.97
N ALA A 335 -13.14 4.35 -7.92
CA ALA A 335 -14.22 3.39 -7.71
C ALA A 335 -13.97 2.40 -6.54
N HIS A 336 -12.71 2.08 -6.28
CA HIS A 336 -12.30 1.14 -5.22
C HIS A 336 -11.79 1.83 -3.94
N GLY A 337 -11.69 3.17 -3.94
CA GLY A 337 -11.13 3.96 -2.83
C GLY A 337 -9.63 3.72 -2.64
N TRP A 338 -8.91 3.49 -3.74
CA TRP A 338 -7.45 3.42 -3.75
C TRP A 338 -6.86 4.82 -3.90
N ILE A 339 -5.71 5.04 -3.25
CA ILE A 339 -4.91 6.24 -3.43
C ILE A 339 -4.05 6.03 -4.68
N PRO A 340 -4.23 6.79 -5.77
CA PRO A 340 -3.34 6.70 -6.91
C PRO A 340 -1.97 7.28 -6.55
N ALA A 341 -0.90 6.60 -6.98
CA ALA A 341 0.46 7.09 -6.89
C ALA A 341 1.24 6.59 -8.11
N VAL A 342 2.30 7.29 -8.47
CA VAL A 342 3.19 6.92 -9.58
C VAL A 342 4.62 6.92 -9.04
N MET A 343 5.42 5.93 -9.41
CA MET A 343 6.83 5.85 -9.02
C MET A 343 7.70 5.61 -10.24
N GLY A 344 8.72 6.45 -10.41
CA GLY A 344 9.66 6.40 -11.53
C GLY A 344 9.12 7.03 -12.80
N ALA A 345 8.25 8.04 -12.70
CA ALA A 345 7.77 8.77 -13.88
C ALA A 345 8.83 9.78 -14.33
N GLY A 346 9.07 9.84 -15.63
CA GLY A 346 9.83 10.90 -16.28
C GLY A 346 9.12 12.24 -16.23
N GLU A 347 9.82 13.30 -16.63
CA GLU A 347 9.32 14.68 -16.56
C GLU A 347 8.08 14.91 -17.44
N GLU A 348 8.07 14.34 -18.65
CA GLU A 348 6.95 14.44 -19.60
C GLU A 348 5.68 13.82 -19.01
N ALA A 349 5.75 12.58 -18.54
CA ALA A 349 4.61 11.92 -17.91
C ALA A 349 4.21 12.58 -16.60
N GLY A 350 5.17 13.04 -15.78
CA GLY A 350 4.92 13.81 -14.56
C GLY A 350 4.05 15.04 -14.84
N THR A 351 4.34 15.77 -15.92
CA THR A 351 3.54 16.92 -16.38
C THR A 351 2.12 16.49 -16.77
N VAL A 352 1.95 15.37 -17.46
CA VAL A 352 0.63 14.85 -17.86
C VAL A 352 -0.15 14.38 -16.63
N TYR A 353 0.46 13.65 -15.71
CA TYR A 353 -0.15 13.24 -14.45
C TYR A 353 -0.60 14.45 -13.61
N ALA A 354 0.20 15.53 -13.59
CA ALA A 354 -0.15 16.76 -12.88
C ALA A 354 -1.43 17.41 -13.43
N ARG A 355 -1.61 17.42 -14.76
CA ARG A 355 -2.86 17.88 -15.40
C ARG A 355 -4.07 17.04 -15.01
N HIS A 356 -3.87 15.80 -14.57
CA HIS A 356 -4.90 14.90 -14.06
C HIS A 356 -5.09 14.95 -12.53
N GLY A 357 -4.46 15.92 -11.85
CA GLY A 357 -4.68 16.20 -10.43
C GLY A 357 -3.80 15.39 -9.48
N LEU A 358 -2.65 14.90 -9.95
CA LEU A 358 -1.57 14.43 -9.11
C LEU A 358 -0.58 15.57 -8.84
N ASP A 359 0.18 15.47 -7.75
CA ASP A 359 1.32 16.34 -7.51
C ASP A 359 2.60 15.57 -7.85
N ALA A 360 3.61 16.27 -8.40
CA ALA A 360 4.90 15.70 -8.73
C ALA A 360 5.93 16.07 -7.65
N LEU A 361 6.73 15.09 -7.24
CA LEU A 361 7.86 15.28 -6.33
C LEU A 361 9.10 14.68 -7.00
N GLU A 362 10.16 15.47 -7.11
CA GLU A 362 11.45 15.00 -7.63
C GLU A 362 12.07 13.99 -6.65
N LEU A 363 12.32 12.78 -7.14
CA LEU A 363 12.91 11.70 -6.33
C LEU A 363 14.41 11.53 -6.56
N GLY A 364 14.96 12.03 -7.67
CA GLY A 364 16.33 11.78 -8.09
C GLY A 364 16.46 11.67 -9.62
N ASP A 365 17.62 11.21 -10.06
CA ASP A 365 18.01 11.17 -11.47
C ASP A 365 18.25 9.73 -11.94
N GLU A 366 18.02 9.50 -13.22
CA GLU A 366 18.49 8.30 -13.91
C GLU A 366 19.90 8.50 -14.46
N ALA A 367 20.78 7.52 -14.25
CA ALA A 367 22.14 7.55 -14.79
C ALA A 367 22.16 6.93 -16.20
N VAL A 368 22.02 7.77 -17.23
CA VAL A 368 22.13 7.36 -18.63
C VAL A 368 23.54 7.62 -19.16
N VAL A 369 24.12 6.62 -19.82
CA VAL A 369 25.43 6.72 -20.46
C VAL A 369 25.27 6.59 -21.97
N GLU A 370 25.61 7.66 -22.68
CA GLU A 370 25.74 7.66 -24.14
C GLU A 370 27.08 7.05 -24.54
N VAL A 371 27.05 5.99 -25.35
CA VAL A 371 28.23 5.23 -25.76
C VAL A 371 29.19 6.11 -26.57
N ALA A 372 28.66 7.00 -27.40
CA ALA A 372 29.46 7.86 -28.26
C ALA A 372 30.31 8.87 -27.48
N ASP A 373 29.80 9.34 -26.34
CA ASP A 373 30.45 10.36 -25.50
C ASP A 373 31.27 9.74 -24.36
N PHE A 374 31.19 8.42 -24.18
CA PHE A 374 31.85 7.73 -23.09
C PHE A 374 33.37 7.67 -23.29
N THR A 375 34.10 8.13 -22.27
CA THR A 375 35.56 7.99 -22.19
C THR A 375 36.01 7.68 -20.77
N LEU A 376 37.05 6.86 -20.63
CA LEU A 376 37.73 6.62 -19.36
C LEU A 376 38.80 7.67 -19.04
N GLU A 377 39.04 8.62 -19.95
CA GLU A 377 40.04 9.66 -19.80
C GLU A 377 39.57 10.77 -18.85
N GLY A 378 40.49 11.64 -18.47
CA GLY A 378 40.21 12.76 -17.59
C GLY A 378 40.26 12.44 -16.09
N ARG A 379 40.16 13.53 -15.30
CA ARG A 379 40.32 13.52 -13.85
C ARG A 379 39.11 12.90 -13.13
N ALA A 380 37.90 13.17 -13.60
CA ALA A 380 36.66 12.65 -13.01
C ALA A 380 36.61 11.11 -13.05
N MET A 381 37.09 10.50 -14.14
CA MET A 381 37.09 9.05 -14.34
C MET A 381 38.25 8.31 -13.65
N ARG A 382 39.11 8.99 -12.88
CA ARG A 382 40.31 8.39 -12.28
C ARG A 382 39.98 7.17 -11.41
N THR A 383 38.98 7.29 -10.53
CA THR A 383 38.59 6.20 -9.60
C THR A 383 38.06 5.00 -10.36
N VAL A 384 37.15 5.23 -11.31
CA VAL A 384 36.56 4.20 -12.16
C VAL A 384 37.64 3.50 -13.00
N ARG A 385 38.54 4.27 -13.63
CA ARG A 385 39.67 3.74 -14.41
C ARG A 385 40.65 2.93 -13.57
N GLN A 386 40.90 3.32 -12.31
CA GLN A 386 41.73 2.55 -11.40
C GLN A 386 41.07 1.23 -11.00
N ALA A 387 39.76 1.24 -10.74
CA ALA A 387 38.99 0.04 -10.45
C ALA A 387 38.99 -0.94 -11.64
N HIS A 388 38.67 -0.46 -12.84
CA HIS A 388 38.72 -1.26 -14.07
C HIS A 388 40.10 -1.90 -14.29
N ASN A 389 41.18 -1.12 -14.21
CA ASN A 389 42.52 -1.65 -14.42
C ASN A 389 42.97 -2.64 -13.34
N ARG A 390 42.50 -2.50 -12.09
CA ARG A 390 42.79 -3.46 -11.01
C ARG A 390 42.14 -4.80 -11.30
N VAL A 391 40.83 -4.81 -11.59
CA VAL A 391 40.08 -6.02 -11.90
C VAL A 391 40.63 -6.69 -13.17
N ARG A 392 40.95 -5.92 -14.20
CA ARG A 392 41.62 -6.42 -15.42
C ARG A 392 42.97 -7.06 -15.14
N ARG A 393 43.82 -6.45 -14.29
CA ARG A 393 45.14 -7.00 -13.90
C ARG A 393 45.01 -8.28 -13.08
N ALA A 394 43.92 -8.44 -12.33
CA ALA A 394 43.61 -9.67 -11.61
C ALA A 394 43.10 -10.81 -12.53
N GLY A 395 43.05 -10.60 -13.86
CA GLY A 395 42.73 -11.63 -14.84
C GLY A 395 41.24 -11.87 -15.05
N TYR A 396 40.38 -10.99 -14.56
CA TYR A 396 38.94 -11.11 -14.78
C TYR A 396 38.57 -10.87 -16.24
N THR A 397 37.56 -11.59 -16.71
CA THR A 397 37.00 -11.48 -18.06
C THR A 397 35.48 -11.32 -18.00
N VAL A 398 34.91 -10.69 -19.01
CA VAL A 398 33.46 -10.50 -19.15
C VAL A 398 32.99 -11.17 -20.43
N ARG A 399 31.94 -11.98 -20.33
CA ARG A 399 31.20 -12.52 -21.48
C ARG A 399 29.88 -11.75 -21.60
N VAL A 400 29.51 -11.37 -22.83
CA VAL A 400 28.28 -10.63 -23.13
C VAL A 400 27.45 -11.46 -24.09
N ARG A 401 26.20 -11.76 -23.74
CA ARG A 401 25.30 -12.59 -24.56
C ARG A 401 23.86 -12.09 -24.46
N ARG A 402 23.06 -12.29 -25.52
CA ARG A 402 21.60 -12.18 -25.37
C ARG A 402 21.08 -13.40 -24.63
N HIS A 403 19.98 -13.25 -23.91
CA HIS A 403 19.37 -14.36 -23.16
C HIS A 403 18.98 -15.53 -24.09
N GLU A 404 18.53 -15.22 -25.32
CA GLU A 404 18.22 -16.23 -26.34
C GLU A 404 19.42 -17.05 -26.83
N ASP A 405 20.65 -16.54 -26.65
CA ASP A 405 21.89 -17.23 -27.03
C ASP A 405 22.45 -18.12 -25.90
N ILE A 406 21.78 -18.16 -24.74
CA ILE A 406 22.23 -18.92 -23.57
C ILE A 406 21.44 -20.23 -23.50
N PRO A 407 22.10 -21.41 -23.55
CA PRO A 407 21.46 -22.70 -23.34
C PRO A 407 20.65 -22.74 -22.03
N ALA A 408 19.51 -23.43 -22.04
CA ALA A 408 18.57 -23.40 -20.91
C ALA A 408 19.16 -23.94 -19.60
N ASP A 409 20.04 -24.94 -19.67
CA ASP A 409 20.77 -25.51 -18.53
C ASP A 409 21.80 -24.52 -17.96
N GLU A 410 22.50 -23.81 -18.84
CA GLU A 410 23.43 -22.75 -18.46
C GLU A 410 22.69 -21.56 -17.83
N MET A 411 21.59 -21.09 -18.44
CA MET A 411 20.74 -20.04 -17.90
C MET A 411 20.20 -20.42 -16.51
N ALA A 412 19.73 -21.66 -16.33
CA ALA A 412 19.28 -22.13 -15.02
C ALA A 412 20.39 -22.10 -13.96
N SER A 413 21.65 -22.37 -14.36
CA SER A 413 22.82 -22.23 -13.48
C SER A 413 23.09 -20.77 -13.10
N LEU A 414 23.02 -19.86 -14.07
CA LEU A 414 23.19 -18.42 -13.84
C LEU A 414 22.10 -17.87 -12.90
N VAL A 415 20.85 -18.27 -13.09
CA VAL A 415 19.74 -17.88 -12.21
C VAL A 415 19.96 -18.38 -10.78
N ARG A 416 20.38 -19.64 -10.59
CA ARG A 416 20.72 -20.15 -9.24
C ARG A 416 21.85 -19.34 -8.59
N ARG A 417 22.91 -19.01 -9.34
CA ARG A 417 23.99 -18.16 -8.83
C ARG A 417 23.52 -16.76 -8.46
N ALA A 418 22.66 -16.16 -9.29
CA ALA A 418 22.04 -14.87 -9.01
C ALA A 418 21.23 -14.91 -7.69
N ASP A 419 20.56 -16.04 -7.44
CA ASP A 419 19.77 -16.28 -6.25
C ASP A 419 20.63 -16.46 -4.99
N ASP A 420 21.74 -17.21 -5.10
CA ASP A 420 22.69 -17.46 -4.01
C ASP A 420 23.37 -16.15 -3.54
N TRP A 421 23.65 -15.24 -4.48
CA TRP A 421 24.25 -13.93 -4.17
C TRP A 421 23.25 -12.88 -3.70
N ARG A 422 21.97 -13.21 -3.64
CA ARG A 422 20.93 -12.29 -3.14
C ARG A 422 21.15 -12.00 -1.67
N ASP A 423 20.90 -10.75 -1.27
CA ASP A 423 20.82 -10.39 0.14
C ASP A 423 19.38 -10.45 0.64
N GLY A 424 19.11 -11.35 1.58
CA GLY A 424 17.81 -11.56 2.21
C GLY A 424 16.81 -12.39 1.39
N PRO A 425 15.69 -12.81 2.01
CA PRO A 425 14.74 -13.75 1.41
C PRO A 425 13.73 -13.11 0.44
N THR A 426 13.69 -11.77 0.35
CA THR A 426 12.68 -11.05 -0.45
C THR A 426 13.34 -10.17 -1.50
N GLU A 427 13.00 -10.41 -2.76
CA GLU A 427 13.42 -9.56 -3.86
C GLU A 427 12.65 -8.23 -3.81
N ARG A 428 13.41 -7.13 -3.67
CA ARG A 428 12.87 -5.77 -3.66
C ARG A 428 12.90 -5.21 -5.08
N GLY A 429 11.84 -4.52 -5.47
CA GLY A 429 11.71 -3.87 -6.78
C GLY A 429 10.25 -3.83 -7.23
N PHE A 430 9.89 -2.87 -8.07
CA PHE A 430 8.57 -2.78 -8.70
C PHE A 430 8.64 -2.02 -10.02
N SER A 431 8.97 -0.73 -9.97
CA SER A 431 9.02 0.11 -11.17
C SER A 431 10.26 -0.13 -12.03
N MET A 432 11.35 -0.60 -11.43
CA MET A 432 12.68 -0.69 -12.06
C MET A 432 13.31 -2.08 -11.90
N ALA A 433 12.47 -3.11 -11.82
CA ALA A 433 12.91 -4.52 -11.75
C ALA A 433 11.85 -5.42 -12.37
N LEU A 434 12.25 -6.22 -13.36
CA LEU A 434 11.41 -7.13 -14.12
C LEU A 434 11.06 -8.37 -13.30
N GLY A 435 12.02 -8.87 -12.50
CA GLY A 435 11.79 -9.92 -11.51
C GLY A 435 11.50 -11.31 -12.09
N ARG A 436 11.99 -11.59 -13.30
CA ARG A 436 11.86 -12.90 -13.98
C ARG A 436 13.09 -13.22 -14.86
N LEU A 437 14.28 -13.14 -14.28
CA LEU A 437 15.54 -13.43 -14.98
C LEU A 437 15.47 -14.81 -15.66
N GLY A 438 15.87 -14.87 -16.94
CA GLY A 438 15.90 -16.12 -17.70
C GLY A 438 14.55 -16.57 -18.26
N ASP A 439 13.49 -15.77 -18.15
CA ASP A 439 12.21 -16.08 -18.80
C ASP A 439 12.39 -16.16 -20.34
N PRO A 440 11.95 -17.24 -21.01
CA PRO A 440 12.11 -17.39 -22.46
C PRO A 440 11.45 -16.28 -23.29
N ALA A 441 10.44 -15.59 -22.75
CA ALA A 441 9.79 -14.46 -23.43
C ALA A 441 10.69 -13.21 -23.49
N ASP A 442 11.77 -13.17 -22.72
CA ASP A 442 12.67 -12.02 -22.59
C ASP A 442 14.04 -12.26 -23.26
N GLY A 443 14.07 -13.06 -24.34
CA GLY A 443 15.28 -13.45 -25.08
C GLY A 443 16.17 -12.29 -25.56
N ARG A 444 15.59 -11.12 -25.81
CA ARG A 444 16.33 -9.90 -26.22
C ARG A 444 17.11 -9.22 -25.09
N CYS A 445 16.91 -9.62 -23.83
CA CYS A 445 17.70 -9.11 -22.71
C CYS A 445 19.17 -9.51 -22.87
N VAL A 446 20.07 -8.72 -22.28
CA VAL A 446 21.52 -8.92 -22.38
C VAL A 446 22.08 -9.29 -21.01
N MET A 447 22.77 -10.43 -20.97
CA MET A 447 23.48 -10.94 -19.81
C MET A 447 24.97 -10.61 -19.93
N LEU A 448 25.55 -10.09 -18.85
CA LEU A 448 26.99 -9.98 -18.66
C LEU A 448 27.39 -10.95 -17.56
N GLU A 449 28.41 -11.76 -17.84
CA GLU A 449 28.96 -12.73 -16.91
C GLU A 449 30.42 -12.41 -16.65
N CYS A 450 30.77 -12.11 -15.40
CA CYS A 450 32.15 -11.84 -15.02
C CYS A 450 32.79 -13.06 -14.37
N HIS A 451 33.87 -13.55 -14.99
CA HIS A 451 34.64 -14.69 -14.51
C HIS A 451 36.01 -14.22 -14.04
N ASP A 452 36.53 -14.82 -12.96
CA ASP A 452 37.89 -14.56 -12.50
C ASP A 452 38.95 -15.27 -13.36
N ALA A 453 40.23 -15.12 -12.99
CA ALA A 453 41.36 -15.74 -13.69
C ALA A 453 41.32 -17.28 -13.72
N HIS A 454 40.52 -17.91 -12.83
CA HIS A 454 40.35 -19.35 -12.77
C HIS A 454 39.09 -19.81 -13.53
N GLY A 455 38.38 -18.90 -14.20
CA GLY A 455 37.15 -19.20 -14.92
C GLY A 455 35.92 -19.37 -14.02
N VAL A 456 36.00 -18.95 -12.76
CA VAL A 456 34.86 -19.04 -11.84
C VAL A 456 33.99 -17.80 -12.01
N LEU A 457 32.67 -17.98 -12.18
CA LEU A 457 31.70 -16.89 -12.23
C LEU A 457 31.66 -16.15 -10.88
N ARG A 458 31.93 -14.84 -10.89
CA ARG A 458 31.96 -13.99 -9.68
C ARG A 458 30.92 -12.87 -9.70
N ALA A 459 30.36 -12.52 -10.85
CA ALA A 459 29.25 -11.56 -10.93
C ALA A 459 28.44 -11.73 -12.20
N LEU A 460 27.20 -11.26 -12.17
CA LEU A 460 26.31 -11.17 -13.32
C LEU A 460 25.51 -9.87 -13.31
N LEU A 461 25.34 -9.29 -14.50
CA LEU A 461 24.42 -8.17 -14.75
C LEU A 461 23.42 -8.58 -15.82
N SER A 462 22.16 -8.22 -15.66
CA SER A 462 21.12 -8.39 -16.69
C SER A 462 20.54 -7.03 -17.07
N PHE A 463 20.42 -6.80 -18.37
CA PHE A 463 19.85 -5.58 -18.94
C PHE A 463 18.62 -5.92 -19.78
N VAL A 464 17.56 -5.15 -19.61
CA VAL A 464 16.37 -5.20 -20.45
C VAL A 464 16.50 -4.27 -21.66
N PRO A 465 15.82 -4.56 -22.78
CA PRO A 465 15.81 -3.67 -23.94
C PRO A 465 15.20 -2.30 -23.63
N TRP A 466 15.86 -1.24 -24.10
CA TRP A 466 15.33 0.12 -24.18
C TRP A 466 15.29 0.52 -25.67
N GLY A 467 14.15 0.26 -26.32
CA GLY A 467 14.06 0.35 -27.78
C GLY A 467 15.01 -0.64 -28.50
N PRO A 468 15.36 -0.39 -29.77
CA PRO A 468 16.26 -1.24 -30.55
C PRO A 468 17.75 -1.00 -30.27
N HIS A 469 18.11 0.14 -29.65
CA HIS A 469 19.50 0.57 -29.49
C HIS A 469 19.90 0.89 -28.03
N GLY A 470 18.99 0.79 -27.08
CA GLY A 470 19.27 1.05 -25.66
C GLY A 470 19.23 -0.22 -24.81
N LEU A 471 19.91 -0.16 -23.67
CA LEU A 471 19.80 -1.14 -22.59
C LEU A 471 19.48 -0.43 -21.27
N SER A 472 18.71 -1.09 -20.40
CA SER A 472 18.41 -0.59 -19.06
C SER A 472 18.68 -1.67 -18.02
N LEU A 473 19.38 -1.31 -16.94
CA LEU A 473 19.86 -2.26 -15.94
C LEU A 473 18.71 -2.80 -15.07
N ASP A 474 18.48 -4.10 -15.17
CA ASP A 474 17.44 -4.81 -14.40
C ASP A 474 18.01 -5.48 -13.15
N LEU A 475 19.09 -6.24 -13.32
CA LEU A 475 19.66 -7.05 -12.26
C LEU A 475 21.16 -6.84 -12.10
N MET A 476 21.57 -6.70 -10.84
CA MET A 476 22.95 -6.61 -10.40
C MET A 476 23.20 -7.65 -9.31
N ARG A 477 24.05 -8.64 -9.56
CA ARG A 477 24.46 -9.63 -8.55
C ARG A 477 25.96 -9.87 -8.62
N ARG A 478 26.59 -9.99 -7.45
CA ARG A 478 28.00 -10.31 -7.32
C ARG A 478 28.24 -11.19 -6.11
N ASP A 479 29.25 -12.02 -6.22
CA ASP A 479 29.85 -12.71 -5.09
C ASP A 479 30.37 -11.67 -4.07
N ARG A 480 30.13 -11.95 -2.79
CA ARG A 480 30.54 -11.09 -1.67
C ARG A 480 32.06 -11.08 -1.52
N ASP A 481 32.70 -12.20 -1.87
CA ASP A 481 34.15 -12.40 -1.77
C ASP A 481 34.89 -11.98 -3.04
N ALA A 482 34.20 -11.35 -4.00
CA ALA A 482 34.83 -10.86 -5.23
C ALA A 482 35.55 -9.51 -5.04
N GLU A 483 36.53 -9.27 -5.92
CA GLU A 483 37.32 -8.04 -5.97
C GLU A 483 36.43 -6.79 -6.05
N ASN A 484 36.81 -5.72 -5.35
CA ASN A 484 36.07 -4.46 -5.41
C ASN A 484 36.22 -3.83 -6.82
N GLY A 485 35.17 -3.21 -7.35
CA GLY A 485 35.15 -2.57 -8.66
C GLY A 485 34.65 -3.48 -9.80
N LEU A 486 34.12 -4.67 -9.48
CA LEU A 486 33.63 -5.62 -10.48
C LEU A 486 32.46 -5.06 -11.31
N MET A 487 31.55 -4.30 -10.70
CA MET A 487 30.39 -3.75 -11.41
C MET A 487 30.82 -2.69 -12.42
N GLU A 488 31.70 -1.77 -12.01
CA GLU A 488 32.30 -0.77 -12.88
C GLU A 488 33.07 -1.43 -14.02
N PHE A 489 33.84 -2.49 -13.72
CA PHE A 489 34.54 -3.26 -14.73
C PHE A 489 33.58 -3.85 -15.77
N MET A 490 32.50 -4.50 -15.33
CA MET A 490 31.51 -5.09 -16.22
C MET A 490 30.80 -4.06 -17.10
N VAL A 491 30.36 -2.94 -16.53
CA VAL A 491 29.71 -1.86 -17.30
C VAL A 491 30.66 -1.28 -18.35
N ILE A 492 31.94 -1.08 -17.99
CA ILE A 492 32.94 -0.58 -18.94
C ILE A 492 33.20 -1.59 -20.07
N GLU A 493 33.30 -2.88 -19.75
CA GLU A 493 33.47 -3.92 -20.77
C GLU A 493 32.28 -3.96 -21.74
N LEU A 494 31.05 -3.75 -21.24
CA LEU A 494 29.87 -3.61 -22.09
C LEU A 494 29.95 -2.37 -22.99
N LEU A 495 30.30 -1.21 -22.44
CA LEU A 495 30.43 0.03 -23.23
C LEU A 495 31.53 -0.09 -24.29
N GLY A 496 32.67 -0.72 -23.95
CA GLY A 496 33.75 -1.01 -24.90
C GLY A 496 33.35 -1.95 -26.03
N ARG A 497 32.38 -2.85 -25.78
CA ARG A 497 31.84 -3.81 -26.75
C ARG A 497 30.45 -3.44 -27.27
N ALA A 498 30.01 -2.20 -27.06
CA ALA A 498 28.66 -1.77 -27.41
C ALA A 498 28.33 -1.97 -28.90
N ARG A 499 29.34 -1.92 -29.79
CA ARG A 499 29.18 -2.23 -31.22
C ARG A 499 28.80 -3.69 -31.49
N GLU A 500 29.30 -4.64 -30.70
CA GLU A 500 29.00 -6.07 -30.82
C GLU A 500 27.52 -6.34 -30.51
N VAL A 501 26.97 -5.64 -29.50
CA VAL A 501 25.57 -5.75 -29.07
C VAL A 501 24.62 -4.74 -29.74
N ARG A 502 25.16 -3.84 -30.58
CA ARG A 502 24.44 -2.76 -31.30
C ARG A 502 23.70 -1.77 -30.38
N VAL A 503 24.36 -1.36 -29.31
CA VAL A 503 23.83 -0.45 -28.29
C VAL A 503 24.50 0.92 -28.41
N THR A 504 23.71 1.98 -28.28
CA THR A 504 24.16 3.38 -28.30
C THR A 504 24.02 4.06 -26.94
N GLN A 505 23.14 3.55 -26.08
CA GLN A 505 22.85 4.15 -24.77
C GLN A 505 22.56 3.07 -23.73
N VAL A 506 23.01 3.30 -22.50
CA VAL A 506 22.79 2.38 -21.38
C VAL A 506 22.30 3.15 -20.16
N SER A 507 21.14 2.78 -19.64
CA SER A 507 20.69 3.21 -18.32
C SER A 507 21.26 2.30 -17.24
N LEU A 508 21.89 2.92 -16.24
CA LEU A 508 22.38 2.29 -15.02
C LEU A 508 21.37 2.37 -13.88
N ASN A 509 20.10 2.63 -14.21
CA ASN A 509 18.98 2.75 -13.28
C ASN A 509 19.06 4.04 -12.42
N PHE A 510 18.17 4.15 -11.45
CA PHE A 510 17.84 5.39 -10.75
C PHE A 510 18.65 5.61 -9.47
N ALA A 511 19.15 6.83 -9.29
CA ALA A 511 19.79 7.30 -8.06
C ALA A 511 18.80 8.15 -7.24
N MET A 512 18.20 7.55 -6.22
CA MET A 512 17.28 8.23 -5.30
C MET A 512 18.00 9.27 -4.42
N PHE A 513 17.33 10.39 -4.17
CA PHE A 513 17.69 11.43 -3.21
C PHE A 513 19.08 12.04 -3.39
N ARG A 514 19.51 12.25 -4.64
CA ARG A 514 20.78 12.93 -4.95
C ARG A 514 20.92 14.30 -4.29
N SER A 515 19.84 15.04 -4.04
CA SER A 515 19.90 16.34 -3.36
C SER A 515 20.18 16.24 -1.85
N VAL A 516 20.12 15.03 -1.27
CA VAL A 516 20.34 14.76 0.16
C VAL A 516 21.74 14.16 0.42
N PHE A 517 22.44 13.69 -0.62
CA PHE A 517 23.77 13.09 -0.56
C PHE A 517 24.78 13.88 -1.40
#